data_AF-A0AAX1N1U7-F1
#
_entry.id   AF-A0AAX1N1U7-F1
#
_cell.length_a   1.000
_cell.length_b   1.000
_cell.length_c   1.000
_cell.angle_alpha   90.00
_cell.angle_beta   90.00
_cell.angle_gamma   90.00
#
_symmetry.space_group_name_H-M   'P 1'
#
loop_
_entity.id
_entity.type
_entity.pdbx_description
1 polymer ?
#
loop_
_entity_poly.entity_id
_entity_poly.type
_entity_poly.pdbx_seq_one_letter_code
_entity_poly.pdbx_strand_id
1 'polypeptide(L)'
;MINNFQLKLTITLSFLFFTVIDSFAASVYEPNSNLNITSLAEWQDPSNWTCVSGDCTTGYPLSDDTVEFGNTATNCCSYSITINFDLASTYTGLSFSSTANDSELTFGANAVIDADYLIENNKSTISILEGGSVVVNNDFVTDNNATSLSVCGNLTVSGNMTIGGGNTVTVCENGNLYVDGNFKSIGSDLNVYGRFEATDYGDFADNGALSNLNVYSTGYAKFNGDLFVDNTNIDVDQSGILEVVGQVSYTSTANNPTWSIEGYLVIHEGIDIHCDKSFLVDIVASDKGGLIIDQEKAGDNECDPKGVKADANYDCSMKLFCDDINSDLYTPTTPPDLPIHLLYYSGSSLQEGVLLSWATANEENSSHFTIESSYDKSSWIEEETQDAAGNSNVRIEYQQYISNPNGEYFRLAQYDYDGTVTYYGPIQIKNNPSFNDQSLLLFPTFLKNGDHLSLLSSNPFGEIDGTYSIYDIQGNHMQTKDITLEEGGSIQTINLENDQLSSGLYLMKLNYGSQKKTFKFFVE
;
A
#
# COMPACT_ATOMS: atom_id res chain seq x y z
N MET A 1 17.48 -63.11 -38.80
CA MET A 1 17.82 -63.45 -37.39
C MET A 1 18.69 -62.33 -36.87
N ILE A 2 18.09 -61.44 -36.08
CA ILE A 2 18.73 -60.26 -35.49
C ILE A 2 19.15 -60.68 -34.07
N ASN A 3 20.45 -60.63 -33.77
CA ASN A 3 21.01 -60.99 -32.47
C ASN A 3 20.98 -59.78 -31.53
N ASN A 4 20.23 -59.93 -30.43
CA ASN A 4 20.16 -59.00 -29.31
C ASN A 4 21.37 -59.19 -28.37
N PHE A 5 22.15 -58.13 -28.16
CA PHE A 5 23.14 -58.04 -27.09
C PHE A 5 22.45 -57.53 -25.81
N GLN A 6 22.53 -58.29 -24.73
CA GLN A 6 22.08 -57.89 -23.39
C GLN A 6 23.31 -57.60 -22.51
N LEU A 7 23.46 -56.34 -22.07
CA LEU A 7 24.50 -55.89 -21.17
C LEU A 7 23.98 -56.02 -19.71
N LYS A 8 24.67 -56.81 -18.88
CA LYS A 8 24.40 -56.93 -17.43
C LYS A 8 24.92 -55.69 -16.70
N LEU A 9 24.03 -54.98 -15.99
CA LEU A 9 24.40 -53.92 -15.04
C LEU A 9 24.28 -54.47 -13.61
N THR A 10 25.37 -54.44 -12.86
CA THR A 10 25.42 -54.82 -11.44
C THR A 10 25.19 -53.56 -10.60
N ILE A 11 24.09 -53.51 -9.83
CA ILE A 11 23.80 -52.41 -8.90
C ILE A 11 24.23 -52.83 -7.50
N THR A 12 25.16 -52.08 -6.92
CA THR A 12 25.64 -52.24 -5.55
C THR A 12 24.68 -51.50 -4.61
N LEU A 13 24.06 -52.24 -3.68
CA LEU A 13 23.10 -51.72 -2.71
C LEU A 13 23.86 -51.05 -1.55
N SER A 14 23.84 -49.72 -1.46
CA SER A 14 24.33 -48.99 -0.29
C SER A 14 23.13 -48.60 0.57
N PHE A 15 23.02 -49.17 1.78
CA PHE A 15 22.02 -48.80 2.77
C PHE A 15 22.39 -47.44 3.36
N LEU A 16 21.75 -46.36 2.88
CA LEU A 16 21.64 -45.12 3.65
C LEU A 16 20.53 -45.30 4.68
N PHE A 17 20.88 -45.18 5.96
CA PHE A 17 19.93 -44.92 7.02
C PHE A 17 19.24 -43.57 6.73
N PHE A 18 18.02 -43.61 6.21
CA PHE A 18 17.10 -42.48 6.32
C PHE A 18 16.68 -42.39 7.78
N THR A 19 17.19 -41.40 8.51
CA THR A 19 16.43 -40.83 9.61
C THR A 19 15.14 -40.31 9.00
N VAL A 20 14.02 -40.92 9.39
CA VAL A 20 12.70 -40.34 9.15
C VAL A 20 12.71 -39.01 9.90
N ILE A 21 12.98 -37.94 9.16
CA ILE A 21 12.52 -36.62 9.59
C ILE A 21 11.03 -36.74 9.32
N ASP A 22 10.23 -36.92 10.37
CA ASP A 22 8.81 -36.68 10.29
C ASP A 22 8.69 -35.23 9.82
N SER A 23 8.45 -35.03 8.52
CA SER A 23 7.89 -33.77 8.05
C SER A 23 6.52 -33.72 8.68
N PHE A 24 6.39 -33.05 9.83
CA PHE A 24 5.10 -32.72 10.37
C PHE A 24 4.36 -31.98 9.26
N ALA A 25 3.27 -32.56 8.77
CA ALA A 25 2.38 -31.84 7.88
C ALA A 25 1.91 -30.60 8.65
N ALA A 26 1.94 -29.42 8.00
CA ALA A 26 1.38 -28.19 8.57
C ALA A 26 -0.03 -28.49 9.10
N SER A 27 -0.32 -28.04 10.33
CA SER A 27 -1.63 -28.26 10.92
C SER A 27 -2.62 -27.29 10.29
N VAL A 28 -3.86 -27.75 10.13
CA VAL A 28 -4.94 -26.95 9.56
C VAL A 28 -5.97 -26.67 10.65
N TYR A 29 -6.28 -25.39 10.84
CA TYR A 29 -7.22 -24.91 11.83
C TYR A 29 -8.35 -24.11 11.19
N GLU A 30 -9.51 -24.16 11.83
CA GLU A 30 -10.68 -23.34 11.53
C GLU A 30 -11.05 -22.47 12.74
N PRO A 31 -11.50 -21.21 12.54
CA PRO A 31 -12.17 -20.45 13.58
C PRO A 31 -13.46 -21.15 14.03
N ASN A 32 -13.66 -21.31 15.35
CA ASN A 32 -14.85 -21.98 15.90
C ASN A 32 -16.16 -21.21 15.71
N SER A 33 -16.06 -19.91 15.49
CA SER A 33 -17.17 -19.01 15.20
C SER A 33 -16.62 -17.73 14.57
N ASN A 34 -17.48 -16.72 14.38
CA ASN A 34 -16.98 -15.39 14.04
C ASN A 34 -16.02 -14.92 15.13
N LEU A 35 -14.80 -14.60 14.74
CA LEU A 35 -13.67 -14.48 15.65
C LEU A 35 -12.98 -13.14 15.43
N ASN A 36 -12.87 -12.35 16.51
CA ASN A 36 -12.11 -11.11 16.52
C ASN A 36 -10.88 -11.29 17.41
N ILE A 37 -9.70 -11.28 16.81
CA ILE A 37 -8.41 -11.36 17.49
C ILE A 37 -7.83 -9.96 17.61
N THR A 38 -7.91 -9.39 18.81
CA THR A 38 -7.34 -8.09 19.16
C THR A 38 -6.05 -8.21 19.96
N SER A 39 -5.70 -9.42 20.40
CA SER A 39 -4.50 -9.70 21.19
C SER A 39 -3.93 -11.09 20.92
N LEU A 40 -2.64 -11.26 21.20
CA LEU A 40 -1.97 -12.56 21.14
C LEU A 40 -2.63 -13.61 22.06
N ALA A 41 -3.18 -13.17 23.21
CA ALA A 41 -3.87 -14.07 24.13
C ALA A 41 -5.15 -14.66 23.52
N GLU A 42 -5.88 -13.89 22.72
CA GLU A 42 -7.06 -14.37 21.99
C GLU A 42 -6.66 -15.31 20.85
N TRP A 43 -5.54 -15.03 20.15
CA TRP A 43 -5.00 -15.96 19.15
C TRP A 43 -4.63 -17.31 19.78
N GLN A 44 -4.00 -17.27 20.95
CA GLN A 44 -3.52 -18.47 21.66
C GLN A 44 -4.61 -19.19 22.47
N ASP A 45 -5.85 -18.70 22.48
CA ASP A 45 -6.96 -19.37 23.18
C ASP A 45 -7.45 -20.57 22.35
N PRO A 46 -7.26 -21.82 22.82
CA PRO A 46 -7.66 -23.00 22.07
C PRO A 46 -9.18 -23.10 21.85
N SER A 47 -9.99 -22.39 22.63
CA SER A 47 -11.44 -22.35 22.45
C SER A 47 -11.87 -21.56 21.21
N ASN A 48 -10.96 -20.80 20.58
CA ASN A 48 -11.21 -20.07 19.35
C ASN A 48 -10.99 -20.92 18.08
N TRP A 49 -10.36 -22.10 18.19
CA TRP A 49 -9.95 -22.90 17.04
C TRP A 49 -10.51 -24.33 17.06
N THR A 50 -10.79 -24.86 15.87
CA THR A 50 -11.05 -26.28 15.62
C THR A 50 -9.90 -26.82 14.80
N CYS A 51 -9.33 -27.94 15.24
CA CYS A 51 -8.36 -28.69 14.44
C CYS A 51 -9.09 -29.44 13.31
N VAL A 52 -8.67 -29.18 12.08
CA VAL A 52 -9.20 -29.84 10.87
C VAL A 52 -8.32 -31.04 10.52
N SER A 53 -7.01 -30.84 10.46
CA SER A 53 -6.02 -31.87 10.15
C SER A 53 -4.61 -31.53 10.67
N GLY A 54 -3.69 -32.50 10.67
CA GLY A 54 -2.31 -32.31 11.16
C GLY A 54 -2.11 -32.61 12.66
N ASP A 55 -1.03 -32.10 13.24
CA ASP A 55 -0.65 -32.29 14.66
C ASP A 55 -1.04 -31.05 15.49
N CYS A 56 -2.32 -30.95 15.82
CA CYS A 56 -2.88 -29.80 16.54
C CYS A 56 -2.68 -29.85 18.07
N THR A 57 -1.52 -30.32 18.55
CA THR A 57 -1.27 -30.51 19.99
C THR A 57 -1.28 -29.21 20.81
N THR A 58 -1.00 -28.06 20.19
CA THR A 58 -1.06 -26.74 20.82
C THR A 58 -2.49 -26.23 21.01
N GLY A 59 -3.42 -26.69 20.19
CA GLY A 59 -4.83 -26.28 20.21
C GLY A 59 -5.11 -24.92 19.56
N TYR A 60 -4.09 -24.27 18.98
CA TYR A 60 -4.20 -23.03 18.21
C TYR A 60 -3.11 -23.01 17.13
N PRO A 61 -3.29 -22.25 16.02
CA PRO A 61 -2.34 -22.21 14.92
C PRO A 61 -0.99 -21.62 15.35
N LEU A 62 0.09 -22.29 14.97
CA LEU A 62 1.47 -21.85 15.08
C LEU A 62 1.98 -21.25 13.75
N SER A 63 3.24 -20.81 13.73
CA SER A 63 3.91 -20.45 12.48
C SER A 63 3.90 -21.64 11.52
N ASP A 64 3.70 -21.37 10.25
CA ASP A 64 3.59 -22.37 9.17
C ASP A 64 2.32 -23.24 9.24
N ASP A 65 1.45 -23.06 10.23
CA ASP A 65 0.12 -23.66 10.23
C ASP A 65 -0.83 -22.87 9.33
N THR A 66 -1.82 -23.56 8.79
CA THR A 66 -2.80 -22.99 7.88
C THR A 66 -4.11 -22.75 8.60
N VAL A 67 -4.67 -21.56 8.43
CA VAL A 67 -6.05 -21.25 8.82
C VAL A 67 -6.94 -21.29 7.59
N GLU A 68 -7.96 -22.14 7.64
CA GLU A 68 -9.00 -22.24 6.63
C GLU A 68 -10.32 -21.76 7.23
N PHE A 69 -11.08 -20.94 6.49
CA PHE A 69 -12.40 -20.54 6.97
C PHE A 69 -13.33 -20.11 5.84
N GLY A 70 -14.62 -20.00 6.18
CA GLY A 70 -15.63 -19.42 5.32
C GLY A 70 -16.72 -20.38 4.85
N ASN A 71 -17.55 -19.90 3.95
CA ASN A 71 -18.73 -20.62 3.47
C ASN A 71 -18.35 -21.85 2.63
N THR A 72 -18.95 -22.99 2.99
CA THR A 72 -18.75 -24.31 2.36
C THR A 72 -19.93 -24.73 1.47
N ALA A 73 -20.93 -23.85 1.28
CA ALA A 73 -22.19 -24.17 0.62
C ALA A 73 -22.09 -24.34 -0.90
N THR A 74 -20.97 -23.98 -1.53
CA THR A 74 -20.72 -24.21 -2.95
C THR A 74 -19.84 -25.46 -3.13
N ASN A 75 -20.31 -26.42 -3.92
CA ASN A 75 -19.72 -27.77 -4.09
C ASN A 75 -18.30 -27.81 -4.72
N CYS A 76 -17.55 -26.70 -4.80
CA CYS A 76 -16.24 -26.65 -5.45
C CYS A 76 -15.05 -26.68 -4.48
N CYS A 77 -15.17 -26.12 -3.28
CA CYS A 77 -14.06 -26.01 -2.32
C CYS A 77 -14.59 -26.10 -0.88
N SER A 78 -13.85 -26.75 0.02
CA SER A 78 -14.27 -26.93 1.41
C SER A 78 -14.20 -25.65 2.25
N TYR A 79 -13.47 -24.60 1.81
CA TYR A 79 -13.32 -23.30 2.50
C TYR A 79 -13.13 -22.17 1.49
N SER A 80 -13.45 -20.93 1.89
CA SER A 80 -13.33 -19.77 1.00
C SER A 80 -11.99 -19.06 1.11
N ILE A 81 -11.38 -19.01 2.29
CA ILE A 81 -10.07 -18.37 2.50
C ILE A 81 -9.12 -19.35 3.17
N THR A 82 -7.91 -19.46 2.61
CA THR A 82 -6.79 -20.21 3.17
C THR A 82 -5.61 -19.24 3.35
N ILE A 83 -5.11 -19.13 4.57
CA ILE A 83 -3.97 -18.27 4.92
C ILE A 83 -2.98 -19.05 5.79
N ASN A 84 -1.69 -18.94 5.47
CA ASN A 84 -0.62 -19.51 6.27
C ASN A 84 0.10 -18.37 7.00
N PHE A 85 -0.01 -18.30 8.32
CA PHE A 85 0.54 -17.19 9.11
C PHE A 85 1.99 -17.49 9.55
N ASP A 86 2.90 -16.52 9.40
CA ASP A 86 4.27 -16.59 9.92
C ASP A 86 4.38 -15.87 11.27
N LEU A 87 4.24 -16.62 12.38
CA LEU A 87 4.06 -16.07 13.74
C LEU A 87 5.27 -15.33 14.36
N ALA A 88 6.24 -14.93 13.55
CA ALA A 88 7.37 -14.11 13.98
C ALA A 88 6.97 -12.69 14.43
N SER A 89 5.78 -12.19 14.05
CA SER A 89 5.27 -10.85 14.34
C SER A 89 4.01 -10.83 15.26
N THR A 90 3.61 -9.65 15.75
CA THR A 90 2.45 -9.47 16.63
C THR A 90 1.12 -9.34 15.85
N TYR A 91 0.23 -10.31 16.03
CA TYR A 91 -1.12 -10.31 15.46
C TYR A 91 -2.13 -9.59 16.35
N THR A 92 -2.54 -8.39 15.95
CA THR A 92 -3.68 -7.72 16.58
C THR A 92 -4.60 -7.13 15.53
N GLY A 93 -5.91 -7.17 15.74
CA GLY A 93 -6.86 -6.58 14.80
C GLY A 93 -7.23 -7.49 13.62
N LEU A 94 -7.31 -8.80 13.83
CA LEU A 94 -7.82 -9.74 12.84
C LEU A 94 -9.29 -10.06 13.11
N SER A 95 -10.13 -10.09 12.08
CA SER A 95 -11.54 -10.48 12.20
C SER A 95 -11.89 -11.49 11.11
N PHE A 96 -12.43 -12.62 11.54
CA PHE A 96 -12.97 -13.69 10.71
C PHE A 96 -14.48 -13.71 10.88
N SER A 97 -15.23 -13.54 9.81
CA SER A 97 -16.69 -13.62 9.83
C SER A 97 -17.17 -14.49 8.68
N SER A 98 -18.11 -15.40 8.95
CA SER A 98 -18.72 -16.19 7.89
C SER A 98 -20.22 -16.34 8.13
N THR A 99 -20.98 -16.23 7.04
CA THR A 99 -22.42 -16.44 7.00
C THR A 99 -22.75 -17.53 5.98
N ALA A 100 -24.03 -17.85 5.83
CA ALA A 100 -24.49 -18.82 4.85
C ALA A 100 -24.19 -18.42 3.39
N ASN A 101 -23.84 -17.15 3.12
CA ASN A 101 -23.65 -16.64 1.75
C ASN A 101 -22.33 -15.89 1.53
N ASP A 102 -21.70 -15.37 2.58
CA ASP A 102 -20.52 -14.50 2.47
C ASP A 102 -19.49 -14.86 3.55
N SER A 103 -18.21 -14.75 3.20
CA SER A 103 -17.08 -14.81 4.13
C SER A 103 -16.35 -13.46 4.13
N GLU A 104 -15.88 -13.03 5.29
CA GLU A 104 -15.17 -11.76 5.45
C GLU A 104 -13.90 -11.95 6.30
N LEU A 105 -12.77 -11.50 5.76
CA LEU A 105 -11.50 -11.35 6.47
C LEU A 105 -11.18 -9.86 6.59
N THR A 106 -11.02 -9.38 7.81
CA THR A 106 -10.65 -7.97 8.04
C THR A 106 -9.36 -7.87 8.83
N PHE A 107 -8.43 -7.12 8.26
CA PHE A 107 -7.17 -6.70 8.84
C PHE A 107 -7.33 -5.25 9.31
N GLY A 108 -7.51 -5.05 10.61
CA GLY A 108 -7.75 -3.76 11.24
C GLY A 108 -6.50 -2.87 11.31
N ALA A 109 -6.68 -1.67 11.87
CA ALA A 109 -5.65 -0.63 11.91
C ALA A 109 -4.34 -0.98 12.66
N ASN A 110 -4.35 -2.04 13.47
CA ASN A 110 -3.17 -2.53 14.19
C ASN A 110 -2.72 -3.91 13.69
N ALA A 111 -3.30 -4.40 12.58
CA ALA A 111 -2.90 -5.65 11.97
C ALA A 111 -1.53 -5.49 11.35
N VAL A 112 -0.57 -6.27 11.83
CA VAL A 112 0.73 -6.47 11.21
C VAL A 112 0.86 -7.97 11.02
N ILE A 113 0.82 -8.41 9.77
CA ILE A 113 0.64 -9.82 9.44
C ILE A 113 1.60 -10.19 8.34
N ASP A 114 2.41 -11.20 8.65
CA ASP A 114 3.18 -11.91 7.65
C ASP A 114 2.46 -13.23 7.37
N ALA A 115 2.20 -13.48 6.09
CA ALA A 115 1.62 -14.72 5.61
C ALA A 115 2.49 -15.31 4.50
N ASP A 116 2.68 -16.63 4.47
CA ASP A 116 3.39 -17.27 3.37
C ASP A 116 2.59 -17.14 2.06
N TYR A 117 1.29 -17.46 2.12
CA TYR A 117 0.36 -17.29 1.02
C TYR A 117 -1.04 -16.93 1.51
N LEU A 118 -1.83 -16.31 0.62
CA LEU A 118 -3.26 -16.07 0.81
C LEU A 118 -4.00 -16.51 -0.45
N ILE A 119 -4.88 -17.49 -0.30
CA ILE A 119 -5.70 -18.03 -1.38
C ILE A 119 -7.17 -17.83 -1.04
N GLU A 120 -7.92 -17.29 -2.00
CA GLU A 120 -9.37 -17.12 -1.91
C GLU A 120 -10.05 -17.94 -3.02
N ASN A 121 -10.99 -18.81 -2.64
CA ASN A 121 -11.60 -19.85 -3.50
C ASN A 121 -13.15 -19.81 -3.49
N ASN A 122 -13.77 -18.69 -3.14
CA ASN A 122 -15.22 -18.54 -3.18
C ASN A 122 -15.61 -17.05 -3.27
N LYS A 123 -16.84 -16.71 -2.89
CA LYS A 123 -17.24 -15.31 -2.73
C LYS A 123 -16.84 -14.79 -1.34
N SER A 124 -15.81 -13.97 -1.28
CA SER A 124 -15.34 -13.38 -0.01
C SER A 124 -15.16 -11.86 -0.07
N THR A 125 -15.07 -11.24 1.10
CA THR A 125 -14.61 -9.86 1.27
C THR A 125 -13.34 -9.87 2.09
N ILE A 126 -12.27 -9.29 1.55
CA ILE A 126 -10.99 -9.11 2.25
C ILE A 126 -10.76 -7.61 2.40
N SER A 127 -10.62 -7.14 3.64
CA SER A 127 -10.47 -5.71 3.93
C SER A 127 -9.20 -5.46 4.74
N ILE A 128 -8.28 -4.68 4.19
CA ILE A 128 -7.14 -4.11 4.92
C ILE A 128 -7.50 -2.67 5.24
N LEU A 129 -7.87 -2.41 6.50
CA LEU A 129 -8.26 -1.08 6.96
C LEU A 129 -7.03 -0.17 7.09
N GLU A 130 -7.27 1.13 7.12
CA GLU A 130 -6.23 2.14 7.33
C GLU A 130 -5.42 1.83 8.60
N GLY A 131 -4.09 1.90 8.49
CA GLY A 131 -3.15 1.50 9.55
C GLY A 131 -2.77 0.02 9.55
N GLY A 132 -3.60 -0.85 8.95
CA GLY A 132 -3.29 -2.27 8.77
C GLY A 132 -2.14 -2.47 7.77
N SER A 133 -1.34 -3.50 8.00
CA SER A 133 -0.18 -3.88 7.18
C SER A 133 -0.15 -5.39 7.02
N VAL A 134 -0.22 -5.85 5.79
CA VAL A 134 -0.18 -7.27 5.43
C VAL A 134 0.94 -7.50 4.43
N VAL A 135 1.81 -8.45 4.74
CA VAL A 135 2.85 -8.96 3.84
C VAL A 135 2.48 -10.39 3.49
N VAL A 136 2.38 -10.67 2.19
CA VAL A 136 2.28 -12.02 1.64
C VAL A 136 3.64 -12.34 1.03
N ASN A 137 4.35 -13.32 1.59
CA ASN A 137 5.74 -13.64 1.23
C ASN A 137 5.86 -14.35 -0.12
N ASN A 138 4.76 -14.86 -0.66
CA ASN A 138 4.70 -15.54 -1.95
C ASN A 138 3.51 -14.99 -2.78
N ASP A 139 2.90 -15.82 -3.62
CA ASP A 139 1.78 -15.44 -4.48
C ASP A 139 0.48 -15.16 -3.68
N PHE A 140 -0.27 -14.15 -4.12
CA PHE A 140 -1.65 -13.87 -3.70
C PHE A 140 -2.60 -14.27 -4.83
N VAL A 141 -3.55 -15.16 -4.57
CA VAL A 141 -4.45 -15.68 -5.61
C VAL A 141 -5.90 -15.64 -5.16
N THR A 142 -6.77 -15.06 -6.00
CA THR A 142 -8.24 -15.16 -5.86
C THR A 142 -8.83 -15.93 -7.03
N ASP A 143 -9.95 -16.60 -6.79
CA ASP A 143 -10.65 -17.39 -7.81
C ASP A 143 -11.73 -16.59 -8.56
N ASN A 144 -12.64 -17.26 -9.27
CA ASN A 144 -13.63 -16.59 -10.15
C ASN A 144 -15.02 -16.44 -9.50
N ASN A 145 -15.14 -15.90 -8.28
CA ASN A 145 -16.40 -15.91 -7.52
C ASN A 145 -16.87 -14.56 -6.96
N ALA A 146 -16.46 -13.44 -7.57
CA ALA A 146 -16.88 -12.09 -7.19
C ALA A 146 -16.46 -11.66 -5.78
N THR A 147 -15.21 -12.00 -5.45
CA THR A 147 -14.49 -11.54 -4.27
C THR A 147 -14.15 -10.06 -4.35
N SER A 148 -14.30 -9.37 -3.22
CA SER A 148 -13.94 -7.97 -3.06
C SER A 148 -12.71 -7.86 -2.16
N LEU A 149 -11.62 -7.29 -2.68
CA LEU A 149 -10.43 -6.93 -1.91
C LEU A 149 -10.36 -5.40 -1.78
N SER A 150 -10.37 -4.89 -0.55
CA SER A 150 -10.19 -3.47 -0.24
C SER A 150 -8.88 -3.26 0.51
N VAL A 151 -8.00 -2.41 -0.04
CA VAL A 151 -6.69 -2.07 0.53
C VAL A 151 -6.69 -0.59 0.89
N CYS A 152 -7.06 -0.27 2.13
CA CYS A 152 -6.97 1.07 2.71
C CYS A 152 -5.75 1.26 3.62
N GLY A 153 -5.09 0.17 4.02
CA GLY A 153 -3.77 0.16 4.67
C GLY A 153 -2.66 -0.20 3.68
N ASN A 154 -1.73 -1.08 4.09
CA ASN A 154 -0.64 -1.55 3.24
C ASN A 154 -0.81 -3.06 2.94
N LEU A 155 -0.74 -3.42 1.67
CA LEU A 155 -0.61 -4.79 1.20
C LEU A 155 0.66 -4.91 0.36
N THR A 156 1.58 -5.75 0.80
CA THR A 156 2.78 -6.14 0.05
C THR A 156 2.66 -7.60 -0.33
N VAL A 157 2.76 -7.90 -1.63
CA VAL A 157 2.85 -9.27 -2.15
C VAL A 157 4.27 -9.43 -2.68
N SER A 158 5.07 -10.31 -2.09
CA SER A 158 6.48 -10.53 -2.47
C SER A 158 6.63 -11.50 -3.66
N GLY A 159 5.52 -12.03 -4.16
CA GLY A 159 5.43 -12.81 -5.39
C GLY A 159 4.41 -12.22 -6.37
N ASN A 160 3.75 -13.07 -7.14
CA ASN A 160 2.74 -12.65 -8.11
C ASN A 160 1.38 -12.44 -7.45
N MET A 161 0.62 -11.49 -7.97
CA MET A 161 -0.79 -11.32 -7.61
C MET A 161 -1.68 -11.70 -8.79
N THR A 162 -2.53 -12.71 -8.61
CA THR A 162 -3.52 -13.13 -9.61
C THR A 162 -4.93 -12.93 -9.10
N ILE A 163 -5.70 -12.13 -9.82
CA ILE A 163 -7.10 -11.84 -9.55
C ILE A 163 -7.96 -12.58 -10.57
N GLY A 164 -8.63 -13.64 -10.10
CA GLY A 164 -9.63 -14.37 -10.90
C GLY A 164 -10.84 -13.50 -11.24
N GLY A 165 -11.72 -13.98 -12.11
CA GLY A 165 -12.77 -13.22 -12.78
C GLY A 165 -14.00 -12.86 -11.95
N GLY A 166 -14.57 -11.70 -12.26
CA GLY A 166 -15.70 -11.09 -11.56
C GLY A 166 -15.35 -10.44 -10.23
N ASN A 167 -14.08 -10.44 -9.85
CA ASN A 167 -13.58 -9.87 -8.60
C ASN A 167 -13.32 -8.37 -8.75
N THR A 168 -13.19 -7.71 -7.60
CA THR A 168 -12.84 -6.29 -7.53
C THR A 168 -11.72 -6.09 -6.53
N VAL A 169 -10.65 -5.43 -6.96
CA VAL A 169 -9.59 -4.91 -6.09
C VAL A 169 -9.74 -3.39 -6.02
N THR A 170 -9.82 -2.85 -4.82
CA THR A 170 -9.88 -1.40 -4.59
C THR A 170 -8.75 -0.98 -3.68
N VAL A 171 -7.86 -0.12 -4.17
CA VAL A 171 -6.86 0.58 -3.37
C VAL A 171 -7.44 1.93 -2.97
N CYS A 172 -7.72 2.13 -1.68
CA CYS A 172 -8.34 3.35 -1.16
C CYS A 172 -7.37 4.54 -1.24
N GLU A 173 -7.84 5.78 -1.03
CA GLU A 173 -7.02 7.01 -1.14
C GLU A 173 -5.71 6.98 -0.33
N ASN A 174 -5.72 6.42 0.88
CA ASN A 174 -4.55 6.26 1.74
C ASN A 174 -3.92 4.85 1.67
N GLY A 175 -4.45 4.00 0.79
CA GLY A 175 -4.01 2.62 0.64
C GLY A 175 -2.78 2.49 -0.25
N ASN A 176 -1.97 1.47 0.04
CA ASN A 176 -0.83 1.08 -0.78
C ASN A 176 -0.89 -0.42 -1.08
N LEU A 177 -0.87 -0.76 -2.36
CA LEU A 177 -0.75 -2.12 -2.86
C LEU A 177 0.53 -2.24 -3.68
N TYR A 178 1.48 -3.03 -3.18
CA TYR A 178 2.76 -3.29 -3.82
C TYR A 178 2.90 -4.77 -4.16
N VAL A 179 3.26 -5.08 -5.40
CA VAL A 179 3.46 -6.44 -5.91
C VAL A 179 4.89 -6.56 -6.44
N ASP A 180 5.73 -7.34 -5.75
CA ASP A 180 7.09 -7.69 -6.19
C ASP A 180 7.06 -8.85 -7.19
N GLY A 181 6.41 -8.61 -8.32
CA GLY A 181 6.25 -9.57 -9.38
C GLY A 181 5.15 -9.15 -10.35
N ASN A 182 4.51 -10.14 -10.96
CA ASN A 182 3.48 -9.90 -11.97
C ASN A 182 2.12 -9.64 -11.32
N PHE A 183 1.40 -8.65 -11.85
CA PHE A 183 -0.01 -8.45 -11.53
C PHE A 183 -0.88 -8.96 -12.68
N LYS A 184 -1.72 -9.96 -12.42
CA LYS A 184 -2.63 -10.55 -13.40
C LYS A 184 -4.08 -10.36 -12.98
N SER A 185 -4.89 -9.79 -13.86
CA SER A 185 -6.35 -9.67 -13.70
C SER A 185 -7.06 -10.41 -14.83
N ILE A 186 -8.08 -11.21 -14.51
CA ILE A 186 -8.76 -12.09 -15.48
C ILE A 186 -10.25 -11.78 -15.52
N GLY A 187 -10.67 -10.72 -16.20
CA GLY A 187 -12.08 -10.31 -16.25
C GLY A 187 -12.56 -9.71 -14.93
N SER A 188 -11.72 -8.87 -14.33
CA SER A 188 -11.90 -8.27 -13.01
C SER A 188 -11.50 -6.80 -12.98
N ASP A 189 -11.90 -6.13 -11.91
CA ASP A 189 -11.75 -4.69 -11.77
C ASP A 189 -10.59 -4.35 -10.82
N LEU A 190 -9.69 -3.48 -11.26
CA LEU A 190 -8.70 -2.81 -10.41
C LEU A 190 -9.07 -1.32 -10.32
N ASN A 191 -9.41 -0.87 -9.12
CA ASN A 191 -9.79 0.50 -8.79
C ASN A 191 -8.72 1.14 -7.91
N VAL A 192 -8.03 2.17 -8.40
CA VAL A 192 -6.90 2.79 -7.71
C VAL A 192 -7.21 4.23 -7.33
N TYR A 193 -7.47 4.47 -6.05
CA TYR A 193 -7.56 5.81 -5.44
C TYR A 193 -6.26 6.19 -4.73
N GLY A 194 -5.50 5.22 -4.22
CA GLY A 194 -4.21 5.41 -3.55
C GLY A 194 -3.03 5.02 -4.44
N ARG A 195 -2.10 4.23 -3.91
CA ARG A 195 -0.89 3.79 -4.62
C ARG A 195 -0.95 2.32 -4.99
N PHE A 196 -0.76 2.00 -6.26
CA PHE A 196 -0.57 0.65 -6.77
C PHE A 196 0.74 0.57 -7.55
N GLU A 197 1.56 -0.44 -7.27
CA GLU A 197 2.79 -0.70 -8.04
C GLU A 197 3.05 -2.20 -8.21
N ALA A 198 3.41 -2.60 -9.42
CA ALA A 198 3.97 -3.90 -9.74
C ALA A 198 5.39 -3.76 -10.30
N THR A 199 6.33 -4.59 -9.82
CA THR A 199 7.75 -4.54 -10.24
C THR A 199 8.02 -5.19 -11.59
N ASP A 200 7.15 -6.11 -12.04
CA ASP A 200 7.24 -6.73 -13.35
C ASP A 200 6.05 -6.29 -14.24
N TYR A 201 5.48 -7.21 -15.04
CA TYR A 201 4.44 -6.90 -16.00
C TYR A 201 3.03 -6.91 -15.40
N GLY A 202 2.14 -6.12 -16.00
CA GLY A 202 0.69 -6.21 -15.81
C GLY A 202 0.04 -7.03 -16.92
N ASP A 203 -0.85 -7.96 -16.57
CA ASP A 203 -1.59 -8.78 -17.54
C ASP A 203 -3.08 -8.79 -17.22
N PHE A 204 -3.84 -8.02 -17.98
CA PHE A 204 -5.29 -8.04 -17.97
C PHE A 204 -5.75 -8.97 -19.09
N ALA A 205 -5.93 -10.25 -18.75
CA ALA A 205 -6.15 -11.33 -19.70
C ALA A 205 -7.61 -11.42 -20.19
N ASP A 206 -7.77 -11.72 -21.49
CA ASP A 206 -9.07 -12.02 -22.11
C ASP A 206 -9.43 -13.52 -21.95
N ASN A 207 -10.44 -13.77 -21.11
CA ASN A 207 -11.15 -15.07 -21.03
C ASN A 207 -12.63 -14.94 -21.46
N GLY A 208 -12.95 -13.96 -22.30
CA GLY A 208 -14.31 -13.64 -22.74
C GLY A 208 -15.07 -12.70 -21.80
N ALA A 209 -14.44 -12.20 -20.74
CA ALA A 209 -14.96 -11.18 -19.82
C ALA A 209 -14.15 -9.88 -19.94
N LEU A 210 -14.80 -8.74 -19.72
CA LEU A 210 -14.15 -7.43 -19.68
C LEU A 210 -13.43 -7.27 -18.33
N SER A 211 -12.19 -6.78 -18.37
CA SER A 211 -11.51 -6.26 -17.19
C SER A 211 -11.58 -4.73 -17.20
N ASN A 212 -11.51 -4.10 -16.02
CA ASN A 212 -11.44 -2.65 -15.90
C ASN A 212 -10.20 -2.26 -15.09
N LEU A 213 -9.41 -1.32 -15.61
CA LEU A 213 -8.32 -0.65 -14.91
C LEU A 213 -8.72 0.82 -14.72
N ASN A 214 -9.11 1.17 -13.50
CA ASN A 214 -9.61 2.50 -13.16
C ASN A 214 -8.61 3.19 -12.23
N VAL A 215 -8.07 4.33 -12.63
CA VAL A 215 -7.19 5.18 -11.83
C VAL A 215 -7.89 6.50 -11.56
N TYR A 216 -8.30 6.68 -10.31
CA TYR A 216 -9.08 7.84 -9.89
C TYR A 216 -8.20 9.08 -9.68
N SER A 217 -8.83 10.24 -9.44
CA SER A 217 -8.15 11.54 -9.38
C SER A 217 -6.97 11.68 -8.39
N THR A 218 -6.93 10.86 -7.34
CA THR A 218 -5.85 10.79 -6.34
C THR A 218 -4.91 9.60 -6.56
N GLY A 219 -5.25 8.72 -7.49
CA GLY A 219 -4.61 7.44 -7.71
C GLY A 219 -3.31 7.53 -8.50
N TYR A 220 -2.37 6.69 -8.12
CA TYR A 220 -1.15 6.41 -8.87
C TYR A 220 -1.01 4.91 -9.06
N ALA A 221 -1.00 4.45 -10.31
CA ALA A 221 -0.81 3.07 -10.69
C ALA A 221 0.45 2.95 -11.56
N LYS A 222 1.37 2.05 -11.19
CA LYS A 222 2.62 1.84 -11.93
C LYS A 222 2.84 0.37 -12.26
N PHE A 223 3.26 0.12 -13.49
CA PHE A 223 3.83 -1.16 -13.92
C PHE A 223 5.26 -0.91 -14.39
N ASN A 224 6.24 -1.55 -13.74
CA ASN A 224 7.66 -1.41 -14.11
C ASN A 224 8.05 -2.28 -15.32
N GLY A 225 7.19 -3.21 -15.74
CA GLY A 225 7.31 -3.96 -16.99
C GLY A 225 6.24 -3.60 -18.03
N ASP A 226 5.99 -4.53 -18.95
CA ASP A 226 4.96 -4.40 -19.98
C ASP A 226 3.55 -4.45 -19.39
N LEU A 227 2.59 -3.86 -20.09
CA LEU A 227 1.17 -3.93 -19.72
C LEU A 227 0.36 -4.54 -20.87
N PHE A 228 -0.09 -5.77 -20.67
CA PHE A 228 -1.00 -6.48 -21.58
C PHE A 228 -2.45 -6.15 -21.20
N VAL A 229 -3.21 -5.58 -22.12
CA VAL A 229 -4.58 -5.05 -21.89
C VAL A 229 -5.55 -5.66 -22.88
N ASP A 230 -5.74 -6.97 -22.76
CA ASP A 230 -6.65 -7.72 -23.62
C ASP A 230 -8.10 -7.50 -23.16
N ASN A 231 -8.97 -7.05 -24.07
CA ASN A 231 -10.38 -6.81 -23.76
C ASN A 231 -10.60 -5.97 -22.47
N THR A 232 -9.78 -4.93 -22.27
CA THR A 232 -9.70 -4.17 -21.01
C THR A 232 -10.07 -2.71 -21.22
N ASN A 233 -11.02 -2.21 -20.42
CA ASN A 233 -11.30 -0.78 -20.33
C ASN A 233 -10.24 -0.12 -19.43
N ILE A 234 -9.79 1.06 -19.83
CA ILE A 234 -8.89 1.88 -19.02
C ILE A 234 -9.59 3.22 -18.79
N ASP A 235 -9.75 3.59 -17.53
CA ASP A 235 -10.27 4.90 -17.15
C ASP A 235 -9.26 5.60 -16.24
N VAL A 236 -8.82 6.79 -16.63
CA VAL A 236 -7.89 7.61 -15.85
C VAL A 236 -8.54 8.97 -15.63
N ASP A 237 -9.07 9.18 -14.43
CA ASP A 237 -9.74 10.41 -14.02
C ASP A 237 -8.78 11.61 -14.00
N GLN A 238 -9.34 12.82 -13.98
CA GLN A 238 -8.58 14.06 -13.85
C GLN A 238 -7.54 13.99 -12.72
N SER A 239 -6.26 14.21 -13.06
CA SER A 239 -5.09 14.16 -12.15
C SER A 239 -4.64 12.78 -11.67
N GLY A 240 -5.37 11.71 -11.99
CA GLY A 240 -4.88 10.34 -11.80
C GLY A 240 -3.69 10.04 -12.73
N ILE A 241 -2.82 9.12 -12.33
CA ILE A 241 -1.62 8.77 -13.09
C ILE A 241 -1.53 7.26 -13.26
N LEU A 242 -1.52 6.82 -14.51
CA LEU A 242 -1.15 5.46 -14.92
C LEU A 242 0.20 5.51 -15.63
N GLU A 243 1.22 4.87 -15.05
CA GLU A 243 2.57 4.81 -15.59
C GLU A 243 2.96 3.37 -15.96
N VAL A 244 3.49 3.20 -17.17
CA VAL A 244 3.97 1.93 -17.70
C VAL A 244 5.38 2.12 -18.22
N VAL A 245 6.35 1.56 -17.51
CA VAL A 245 7.77 1.63 -17.89
C VAL A 245 8.06 0.77 -19.12
N GLY A 246 7.33 -0.33 -19.32
CA GLY A 246 7.43 -1.15 -20.51
C GLY A 246 6.57 -0.68 -21.69
N GLN A 247 6.24 -1.64 -22.56
CA GLN A 247 5.31 -1.47 -23.66
C GLN A 247 3.88 -1.75 -23.21
N VAL A 248 2.91 -1.01 -23.74
CA VAL A 248 1.49 -1.37 -23.62
C VAL A 248 1.08 -2.20 -24.83
N SER A 249 0.67 -3.44 -24.64
CA SER A 249 0.19 -4.32 -25.71
C SER A 249 -1.32 -4.52 -25.60
N TYR A 250 -2.03 -4.27 -26.70
CA TYR A 250 -3.48 -4.41 -26.77
C TYR A 250 -3.86 -5.50 -27.77
N THR A 251 -4.66 -6.48 -27.34
CA THR A 251 -5.39 -7.36 -28.25
C THR A 251 -6.89 -7.33 -27.97
N SER A 252 -7.73 -7.38 -29.01
CA SER A 252 -9.19 -7.44 -28.83
C SER A 252 -9.84 -8.41 -29.79
N THR A 253 -10.48 -9.43 -29.22
CA THR A 253 -11.22 -10.46 -29.98
C THR A 253 -12.75 -10.28 -29.86
N ALA A 254 -13.27 -9.76 -28.75
CA ALA A 254 -14.71 -9.88 -28.41
C ALA A 254 -15.45 -8.54 -28.18
N ASN A 255 -15.07 -7.72 -27.19
CA ASN A 255 -15.92 -6.64 -26.66
C ASN A 255 -15.20 -5.29 -26.76
N ASN A 256 -15.45 -4.51 -27.83
CA ASN A 256 -14.85 -3.19 -28.10
C ASN A 256 -14.58 -2.35 -26.82
N PRO A 257 -13.37 -2.45 -26.23
CA PRO A 257 -13.07 -1.77 -24.99
C PRO A 257 -12.84 -0.29 -25.25
N THR A 258 -13.04 0.52 -24.21
CA THR A 258 -12.91 1.97 -24.27
C THR A 258 -11.82 2.43 -23.33
N TRP A 259 -10.95 3.32 -23.82
CA TRP A 259 -10.01 4.05 -22.99
C TRP A 259 -10.47 5.49 -22.84
N SER A 260 -10.68 5.92 -21.60
CA SER A 260 -11.09 7.27 -21.20
C SER A 260 -9.94 7.88 -20.40
N ILE A 261 -9.25 8.87 -20.96
CA ILE A 261 -8.06 9.45 -20.32
C ILE A 261 -8.29 10.95 -20.11
N GLU A 262 -8.70 11.32 -18.89
CA GLU A 262 -8.80 12.71 -18.41
C GLU A 262 -7.56 13.15 -17.60
N GLY A 263 -6.85 12.20 -16.99
CA GLY A 263 -5.59 12.37 -16.25
C GLY A 263 -4.34 12.08 -17.09
N TYR A 264 -3.33 11.44 -16.50
CA TYR A 264 -2.06 11.13 -17.15
C TYR A 264 -1.89 9.64 -17.43
N LEU A 265 -1.63 9.31 -18.69
CA LEU A 265 -1.16 7.98 -19.10
C LEU A 265 0.27 8.13 -19.63
N VAL A 266 1.25 7.56 -18.93
CA VAL A 266 2.68 7.64 -19.25
C VAL A 266 3.18 6.28 -19.69
N ILE A 267 3.78 6.19 -20.87
CA ILE A 267 4.27 4.94 -21.45
C ILE A 267 5.69 5.16 -21.96
N HIS A 268 6.64 4.31 -21.57
CA HIS A 268 8.06 4.53 -21.87
C HIS A 268 8.62 3.67 -23.02
N GLU A 269 7.99 2.54 -23.38
CA GLU A 269 8.41 1.74 -24.57
C GLU A 269 7.36 1.66 -25.70
N GLY A 270 6.35 2.52 -25.67
CA GLY A 270 5.34 2.66 -26.73
C GLY A 270 4.14 1.70 -26.61
N ILE A 271 3.27 1.70 -27.63
CA ILE A 271 2.04 0.92 -27.67
C ILE A 271 2.09 -0.04 -28.86
N ASP A 272 1.86 -1.34 -28.62
CA ASP A 272 1.62 -2.36 -29.65
C ASP A 272 0.13 -2.72 -29.71
N ILE A 273 -0.45 -2.78 -30.90
CA ILE A 273 -1.89 -2.97 -31.11
C ILE A 273 -2.12 -4.12 -32.10
N HIS A 274 -2.68 -5.22 -31.60
CA HIS A 274 -3.11 -6.37 -32.38
C HIS A 274 -4.65 -6.45 -32.41
N CYS A 275 -5.28 -5.70 -33.31
CA CYS A 275 -6.74 -5.58 -33.40
C CYS A 275 -7.38 -6.35 -34.57
N ASP A 276 -8.44 -7.10 -34.27
CA ASP A 276 -9.41 -7.61 -35.26
C ASP A 276 -10.64 -6.67 -35.41
N LYS A 277 -10.77 -5.62 -34.57
CA LYS A 277 -11.93 -4.73 -34.44
C LYS A 277 -11.54 -3.27 -34.12
N SER A 278 -12.51 -2.35 -34.21
CA SER A 278 -12.36 -0.93 -33.86
C SER A 278 -12.00 -0.72 -32.38
N PHE A 279 -10.96 0.06 -32.14
CA PHE A 279 -10.52 0.53 -30.82
C PHE A 279 -10.88 2.02 -30.67
N LEU A 280 -11.48 2.39 -29.54
CA LEU A 280 -11.88 3.77 -29.24
C LEU A 280 -11.09 4.28 -28.04
N VAL A 281 -10.30 5.32 -28.26
CA VAL A 281 -9.67 6.11 -27.20
C VAL A 281 -10.32 7.48 -27.22
N ASP A 282 -10.90 7.87 -26.10
CA ASP A 282 -11.35 9.23 -25.84
C ASP A 282 -10.32 9.90 -24.92
N ILE A 283 -9.43 10.70 -25.52
CA ILE A 283 -8.49 11.52 -24.76
C ILE A 283 -9.17 12.87 -24.58
N VAL A 284 -9.74 13.11 -23.41
CA VAL A 284 -10.21 14.44 -23.05
C VAL A 284 -8.99 15.21 -22.59
N ALA A 285 -8.37 15.95 -23.52
CA ALA A 285 -7.35 16.94 -23.19
C ALA A 285 -7.98 18.04 -22.32
N SER A 286 -8.14 17.76 -21.03
CA SER A 286 -8.40 18.76 -20.01
C SER A 286 -7.11 19.57 -19.80
N ASP A 287 -7.21 20.78 -19.25
CA ASP A 287 -6.04 21.62 -18.93
C ASP A 287 -5.03 20.97 -17.94
N LYS A 288 -5.23 19.69 -17.55
CA LYS A 288 -4.56 18.98 -16.45
C LYS A 288 -4.29 17.48 -16.73
N GLY A 289 -4.34 17.02 -17.98
CA GLY A 289 -4.09 15.61 -18.33
C GLY A 289 -3.42 15.44 -19.69
N GLY A 290 -2.97 14.23 -20.01
CA GLY A 290 -2.37 13.90 -21.30
C GLY A 290 -1.86 12.46 -21.42
N LEU A 291 -1.72 11.99 -22.66
CA LEU A 291 -0.98 10.79 -23.01
C LEU A 291 0.47 11.16 -23.31
N ILE A 292 1.42 10.57 -22.59
CA ILE A 292 2.85 10.78 -22.75
C ILE A 292 3.45 9.46 -23.20
N ILE A 293 4.15 9.50 -24.33
CA ILE A 293 4.93 8.38 -24.82
C ILE A 293 6.38 8.83 -24.84
N ASP A 294 7.14 8.45 -23.80
CA ASP A 294 8.58 8.65 -23.79
C ASP A 294 9.21 7.67 -24.79
N GLN A 295 10.16 8.14 -25.60
CA GLN A 295 10.83 7.33 -26.61
C GLN A 295 12.34 7.40 -26.36
N GLU A 296 12.81 6.75 -25.28
CA GLU A 296 14.24 6.69 -24.98
C GLU A 296 15.03 5.73 -25.90
N LYS A 297 14.36 4.88 -26.70
CA LYS A 297 15.05 4.04 -27.71
C LYS A 297 15.28 4.80 -29.02
N ALA A 298 16.36 5.56 -29.05
CA ALA A 298 16.97 6.08 -30.27
C ALA A 298 17.33 4.92 -31.23
N GLY A 299 16.50 4.67 -32.25
CA GLY A 299 16.76 3.58 -33.20
C GLY A 299 15.91 3.57 -34.45
N ASP A 300 14.58 3.58 -34.32
CA ASP A 300 13.65 3.61 -35.45
C ASP A 300 12.59 4.70 -35.19
N ASN A 301 12.94 5.91 -35.62
CA ASN A 301 12.11 7.11 -35.50
C ASN A 301 10.90 7.01 -36.43
N GLU A 302 9.82 6.46 -35.92
CA GLU A 302 8.50 6.71 -36.47
C GLU A 302 7.51 6.47 -35.31
N CYS A 303 6.84 7.52 -34.81
CA CYS A 303 5.42 7.33 -34.47
C CYS A 303 4.79 6.89 -35.78
N ASP A 304 4.87 5.60 -36.06
CA ASP A 304 4.29 5.01 -37.23
C ASP A 304 2.97 4.42 -36.80
N PRO A 305 1.84 5.03 -37.17
CA PRO A 305 0.60 4.27 -37.28
C PRO A 305 0.75 3.09 -38.26
N LYS A 306 1.85 2.92 -39.02
CA LYS A 306 2.18 1.68 -39.74
C LYS A 306 3.11 0.71 -38.99
N GLY A 307 3.48 1.04 -37.74
CA GLY A 307 3.93 0.10 -36.72
C GLY A 307 2.75 -0.64 -36.06
N VAL A 308 1.51 -0.17 -36.30
CA VAL A 308 0.35 -1.07 -36.33
C VAL A 308 0.63 -2.04 -37.47
N LYS A 309 1.27 -3.16 -37.16
CA LYS A 309 1.12 -4.37 -37.97
C LYS A 309 -0.32 -4.82 -37.76
N ALA A 310 -1.24 -4.13 -38.43
CA ALA A 310 -2.41 -4.79 -38.94
C ALA A 310 -1.85 -6.02 -39.66
N ASP A 311 -2.08 -7.21 -39.09
CA ASP A 311 -1.97 -8.40 -39.91
C ASP A 311 -2.76 -8.11 -41.19
N ALA A 312 -2.26 -8.56 -42.33
CA ALA A 312 -2.69 -8.12 -43.67
C ALA A 312 -4.19 -8.37 -43.96
N ASN A 313 -4.92 -8.93 -43.00
CA ASN A 313 -6.33 -9.24 -42.98
C ASN A 313 -7.22 -8.27 -42.17
N TYR A 314 -6.67 -7.28 -41.44
CA TYR A 314 -7.44 -6.45 -40.49
C TYR A 314 -7.34 -4.94 -40.77
N ASP A 315 -8.46 -4.24 -40.72
CA ASP A 315 -8.58 -2.78 -40.95
C ASP A 315 -8.57 -2.03 -39.61
N CYS A 316 -7.37 -1.78 -39.08
CA CYS A 316 -7.17 -0.93 -37.91
C CYS A 316 -7.14 0.56 -38.35
N SER A 317 -8.30 1.12 -38.72
CA SER A 317 -8.43 2.52 -39.13
C SER A 317 -8.45 3.47 -37.91
N MET A 318 -7.27 3.98 -37.54
CA MET A 318 -7.07 4.95 -36.47
C MET A 318 -7.26 6.38 -37.01
N LYS A 319 -8.33 7.09 -36.62
CA LYS A 319 -8.59 8.45 -37.15
C LYS A 319 -7.96 9.59 -36.33
N LEU A 320 -7.53 9.40 -35.10
CA LEU A 320 -6.89 10.47 -34.33
C LEU A 320 -5.87 9.84 -33.40
N PHE A 321 -4.58 10.11 -33.61
CA PHE A 321 -3.58 9.83 -32.57
C PHE A 321 -2.35 10.73 -32.70
N CYS A 322 -2.04 11.27 -33.88
CA CYS A 322 -0.78 12.01 -34.07
C CYS A 322 -0.90 13.54 -33.99
N ASP A 323 -2.08 14.13 -34.16
CA ASP A 323 -2.19 15.60 -34.27
C ASP A 323 -2.30 16.32 -32.91
N ASP A 324 -2.67 15.62 -31.84
CA ASP A 324 -2.90 16.21 -30.49
C ASP A 324 -1.78 15.91 -29.46
N ILE A 325 -0.73 15.16 -29.81
CA ILE A 325 0.30 14.72 -28.83
C ILE A 325 1.40 15.77 -28.56
N ASN A 326 1.56 16.82 -29.35
CA ASN A 326 2.61 17.82 -29.10
C ASN A 326 2.09 19.05 -28.34
N SER A 327 1.85 18.85 -27.04
CA SER A 327 1.92 19.94 -26.10
C SER A 327 3.36 20.06 -25.61
N ASP A 328 4.07 21.10 -26.06
CA ASP A 328 5.38 21.55 -25.54
C ASP A 328 5.35 21.91 -24.02
N LEU A 329 4.32 21.50 -23.27
CA LEU A 329 4.11 21.78 -21.85
C LEU A 329 4.52 20.63 -20.92
N TYR A 330 4.91 19.46 -21.43
CA TYR A 330 5.48 18.42 -20.58
C TYR A 330 6.99 18.65 -20.38
N THR A 331 7.32 19.40 -19.35
CA THR A 331 8.55 19.08 -18.60
C THR A 331 8.27 17.81 -17.82
N PRO A 332 9.13 16.78 -17.84
CA PRO A 332 8.94 15.61 -16.99
C PRO A 332 8.75 16.09 -15.56
N THR A 333 7.50 16.09 -15.13
CA THR A 333 7.23 16.03 -13.71
C THR A 333 7.64 14.62 -13.39
N THR A 334 8.81 14.47 -12.77
CA THR A 334 8.98 13.34 -11.86
C THR A 334 7.65 13.23 -11.11
N PRO A 335 6.90 12.11 -11.23
CA PRO A 335 5.81 11.88 -10.30
C PRO A 335 6.40 12.22 -8.93
N PRO A 336 5.71 12.98 -8.05
CA PRO A 336 6.31 13.33 -6.76
C PRO A 336 6.88 12.03 -6.24
N ASP A 337 8.23 11.94 -6.13
CA ASP A 337 8.91 10.68 -5.80
C ASP A 337 8.11 10.16 -4.65
N LEU A 338 7.31 9.11 -4.88
CA LEU A 338 6.45 8.64 -3.82
C LEU A 338 7.48 7.97 -2.95
N PRO A 339 7.89 8.65 -1.87
CA PRO A 339 9.21 8.45 -1.33
C PRO A 339 9.24 7.03 -0.81
N ILE A 340 10.45 6.52 -0.55
CA ILE A 340 10.65 5.63 0.61
C ILE A 340 9.62 6.03 1.66
N HIS A 341 8.72 5.11 2.00
CA HIS A 341 7.61 5.41 2.89
C HIS A 341 8.20 5.52 4.31
N LEU A 342 8.85 6.66 4.56
CA LEU A 342 9.23 7.11 5.87
C LEU A 342 7.93 7.31 6.63
N LEU A 343 7.60 6.35 7.47
CA LEU A 343 6.39 6.32 8.26
C LEU A 343 6.34 7.54 9.18
N TYR A 344 7.50 7.93 9.73
CA TYR A 344 7.66 9.15 10.51
C TYR A 344 9.13 9.57 10.59
N TYR A 345 9.37 10.86 10.86
CA TYR A 345 10.64 11.40 11.36
C TYR A 345 10.35 12.46 12.41
N SER A 346 10.86 12.27 13.61
CA SER A 346 10.58 13.12 14.77
C SER A 346 11.81 13.28 15.65
N GLY A 347 11.77 14.25 16.56
CA GLY A 347 12.85 14.43 17.52
C GLY A 347 12.45 15.19 18.77
N SER A 348 13.18 14.92 19.84
CA SER A 348 12.95 15.46 21.18
C SER A 348 14.26 15.97 21.78
N SER A 349 14.21 17.11 22.47
CA SER A 349 15.34 17.58 23.26
C SER A 349 15.35 16.84 24.59
N LEU A 350 16.51 16.27 24.93
CA LEU A 350 16.81 15.65 26.21
C LEU A 350 17.79 16.54 26.99
N GLN A 351 17.96 16.24 28.28
CA GLN A 351 18.74 17.07 29.22
C GLN A 351 20.18 17.36 28.76
N GLU A 352 20.76 16.48 27.93
CA GLU A 352 22.10 16.61 27.37
C GLU A 352 22.15 16.26 25.87
N GLY A 353 21.12 16.57 25.08
CA GLY A 353 21.17 16.32 23.63
C GLY A 353 19.81 16.25 22.94
N VAL A 354 19.79 15.59 21.79
CA VAL A 354 18.59 15.41 20.96
C VAL A 354 18.44 13.94 20.60
N LEU A 355 17.26 13.37 20.81
CA LEU A 355 16.90 12.04 20.33
C LEU A 355 16.04 12.18 19.08
N LEU A 356 16.48 11.60 17.97
CA LEU A 356 15.76 11.51 16.71
C LEU A 356 15.24 10.09 16.51
N SER A 357 14.06 9.96 15.92
CA SER A 357 13.44 8.66 15.65
C SER A 357 12.71 8.67 14.32
N TRP A 358 12.90 7.62 13.53
CA TRP A 358 12.21 7.41 12.27
C TRP A 358 11.93 5.93 12.00
N ALA A 359 11.03 5.68 11.07
CA ALA A 359 10.82 4.33 10.55
C ALA A 359 10.55 4.35 9.05
N THR A 360 11.03 3.34 8.34
CA THR A 360 10.75 3.06 6.92
C THR A 360 9.74 1.93 6.83
N ALA A 361 8.82 1.99 5.88
CA ALA A 361 7.92 0.87 5.56
C ALA A 361 8.58 -0.11 4.59
N ASN A 362 9.40 0.42 3.68
CA ASN A 362 10.20 -0.27 2.69
C ASN A 362 11.48 0.55 2.45
N GLU A 363 12.59 -0.12 2.15
CA GLU A 363 13.82 0.45 1.64
C GLU A 363 14.19 -0.26 0.33
N GLU A 364 14.40 0.49 -0.75
CA GLU A 364 14.89 -0.05 -2.01
C GLU A 364 16.13 0.73 -2.40
N ASN A 365 17.20 0.01 -2.76
CA ASN A 365 18.48 0.58 -3.17
C ASN A 365 19.10 1.56 -2.14
N SER A 366 18.69 1.51 -0.88
CA SER A 366 19.07 2.48 0.16
C SER A 366 20.42 2.13 0.76
N SER A 367 21.41 3.00 0.58
CA SER A 367 22.75 2.80 1.16
C SER A 367 22.78 3.15 2.65
N HIS A 368 22.39 4.37 3.01
CA HIS A 368 22.46 4.85 4.39
C HIS A 368 21.60 6.09 4.59
N PHE A 369 21.33 6.40 5.86
CA PHE A 369 20.76 7.66 6.31
C PHE A 369 21.83 8.52 6.96
N THR A 370 21.82 9.81 6.67
CA THR A 370 22.65 10.81 7.31
C THR A 370 21.76 11.81 8.01
N ILE A 371 21.99 12.03 9.29
CA ILE A 371 21.35 13.11 10.03
C ILE A 371 22.21 14.34 9.87
N GLU A 372 21.58 15.43 9.47
CA GLU A 372 22.26 16.71 9.32
C GLU A 372 21.59 17.75 10.21
N SER A 373 22.40 18.57 10.86
CA SER A 373 21.93 19.72 11.60
C SER A 373 22.26 21.04 10.91
N SER A 374 21.53 22.10 11.25
CA SER A 374 21.78 23.44 10.74
C SER A 374 21.46 24.50 11.78
N TYR A 375 22.22 25.59 11.76
CA TYR A 375 21.91 26.81 12.49
C TYR A 375 20.93 27.73 11.75
N ASP A 376 20.88 27.64 10.41
CA ASP A 376 20.24 28.64 9.55
C ASP A 376 19.32 28.05 8.45
N LYS A 377 19.15 26.72 8.43
CA LYS A 377 18.42 25.92 7.43
C LYS A 377 19.03 25.93 6.02
N SER A 378 20.18 26.56 5.82
CA SER A 378 20.84 26.69 4.52
C SER A 378 22.21 26.00 4.49
N SER A 379 22.94 26.10 5.59
CA SER A 379 24.23 25.45 5.80
C SER A 379 24.00 24.23 6.68
N TRP A 380 24.17 23.04 6.12
CA TRP A 380 23.95 21.78 6.81
C TRP A 380 25.28 21.14 7.20
N ILE A 381 25.32 20.62 8.41
CA ILE A 381 26.47 19.92 8.99
C ILE A 381 26.01 18.50 9.28
N GLU A 382 26.70 17.54 8.72
CA GLU A 382 26.51 16.12 9.03
C GLU A 382 26.82 15.86 10.51
N GLU A 383 25.87 15.23 11.21
CA GLU A 383 25.98 14.85 12.62
C GLU A 383 26.37 13.39 12.77
N GLU A 384 25.59 12.50 12.17
CA GLU A 384 25.73 11.05 12.28
C GLU A 384 25.21 10.35 11.03
N THR A 385 25.76 9.16 10.76
CA THR A 385 25.32 8.28 9.68
C THR A 385 24.88 6.94 10.25
N GLN A 386 23.75 6.44 9.75
CA GLN A 386 23.18 5.16 10.12
C GLN A 386 23.00 4.34 8.83
N ASP A 387 23.65 3.19 8.75
CA ASP A 387 23.48 2.26 7.63
C ASP A 387 21.99 1.89 7.48
N ALA A 388 21.50 1.92 6.25
CA ALA A 388 20.20 1.41 5.88
C ALA A 388 20.29 -0.11 5.62
N ALA A 389 19.16 -0.77 5.44
CA ALA A 389 19.10 -2.20 5.16
C ALA A 389 19.47 -2.57 3.72
N GLY A 390 19.71 -1.61 2.83
CA GLY A 390 20.00 -1.88 1.43
C GLY A 390 18.72 -2.06 0.63
N ASN A 391 18.11 -3.23 0.82
CA ASN A 391 16.79 -3.55 0.30
C ASN A 391 16.00 -4.24 1.41
N SER A 392 14.83 -3.72 1.75
CA SER A 392 13.95 -4.23 2.78
C SER A 392 12.50 -3.94 2.41
N ASN A 393 11.69 -4.99 2.36
CA ASN A 393 10.23 -4.86 2.22
C ASN A 393 9.52 -4.91 3.60
N VAL A 394 10.28 -4.88 4.69
CA VAL A 394 9.77 -4.89 6.07
C VAL A 394 10.02 -3.55 6.76
N ARG A 395 9.13 -3.19 7.71
CA ARG A 395 9.29 -1.98 8.52
C ARG A 395 10.58 -2.04 9.32
N ILE A 396 11.40 -0.99 9.24
CA ILE A 396 12.59 -0.84 10.07
C ILE A 396 12.51 0.45 10.86
N GLU A 397 12.71 0.33 12.16
CA GLU A 397 12.76 1.48 13.07
C GLU A 397 14.21 1.84 13.40
N TYR A 398 14.45 3.14 13.44
CA TYR A 398 15.75 3.72 13.71
C TYR A 398 15.64 4.79 14.77
N GLN A 399 16.64 4.86 15.63
CA GLN A 399 16.79 5.91 16.63
C GLN A 399 18.23 6.35 16.69
N GLN A 400 18.45 7.66 16.76
CA GLN A 400 19.77 8.23 16.92
C GLN A 400 19.76 9.32 17.98
N TYR A 401 20.68 9.21 18.94
CA TYR A 401 20.89 10.22 19.97
C TYR A 401 22.14 11.05 19.65
N ILE A 402 21.98 12.37 19.66
CA ILE A 402 23.04 13.35 19.39
C ILE A 402 23.26 14.18 20.65
N SER A 403 24.39 13.95 21.33
CA SER A 403 24.69 14.59 22.62
C SER A 403 25.00 16.09 22.51
N ASN A 404 25.64 16.54 21.42
CA ASN A 404 26.05 17.92 21.23
C ASN A 404 25.83 18.34 19.78
N PRO A 405 24.56 18.49 19.36
CA PRO A 405 24.26 18.82 17.98
C PRO A 405 24.85 20.19 17.64
N ASN A 406 25.37 20.33 16.43
CA ASN A 406 25.86 21.61 15.95
C ASN A 406 24.68 22.58 15.86
N GLY A 407 23.64 22.26 15.09
CA GLY A 407 22.47 23.10 14.87
C GLY A 407 21.24 22.81 15.73
N GLU A 408 20.21 23.65 15.58
CA GLU A 408 18.88 23.45 16.18
C GLU A 408 17.85 22.96 15.15
N TYR A 409 18.21 22.89 13.88
CA TYR A 409 17.38 22.32 12.81
C TYR A 409 17.97 20.99 12.38
N PHE A 410 17.16 19.95 12.26
CA PHE A 410 17.60 18.60 11.90
C PHE A 410 16.84 18.11 10.68
N ARG A 411 17.54 17.54 9.71
CA ARG A 411 16.94 16.80 8.59
C ARG A 411 17.57 15.41 8.49
N LEU A 412 16.82 14.47 7.96
CA LEU A 412 17.30 13.16 7.59
C LEU A 412 17.58 13.18 6.09
N ALA A 413 18.76 12.76 5.66
CA ALA A 413 19.13 12.59 4.27
C ALA A 413 19.31 11.10 4.01
N GLN A 414 18.49 10.50 3.16
CA GLN A 414 18.69 9.14 2.68
C GLN A 414 19.56 9.18 1.43
N TYR A 415 20.54 8.29 1.35
CA TYR A 415 21.39 8.08 0.19
C TYR A 415 21.16 6.69 -0.38
N ASP A 416 20.96 6.61 -1.69
CA ASP A 416 20.84 5.35 -2.42
C ASP A 416 22.19 4.92 -3.00
N TYR A 417 22.36 3.65 -3.37
CA TYR A 417 23.63 3.15 -3.93
C TYR A 417 23.97 3.77 -5.29
N ASP A 418 22.98 4.31 -6.01
CA ASP A 418 23.18 5.04 -7.26
C ASP A 418 23.59 6.51 -7.04
N GLY A 419 23.57 6.99 -5.80
CA GLY A 419 23.93 8.35 -5.40
C GLY A 419 22.75 9.32 -5.34
N THR A 420 21.52 8.86 -5.55
CA THR A 420 20.30 9.66 -5.32
C THR A 420 20.16 9.99 -3.84
N VAL A 421 19.67 11.21 -3.54
CA VAL A 421 19.53 11.69 -2.16
C VAL A 421 18.15 12.27 -1.91
N THR A 422 17.47 11.75 -0.90
CA THR A 422 16.13 12.20 -0.48
C THR A 422 16.19 12.80 0.92
N TYR A 423 15.60 13.99 1.12
CA TYR A 423 15.66 14.69 2.41
C TYR A 423 14.30 14.77 3.10
N TYR A 424 14.27 14.46 4.40
CA TYR A 424 13.08 14.53 5.26
C TYR A 424 13.26 15.55 6.39
N GLY A 425 12.20 16.30 6.69
CA GLY A 425 12.23 17.46 7.59
C GLY A 425 12.47 18.79 6.82
N PRO A 426 13.17 19.79 7.40
CA PRO A 426 13.81 19.78 8.71
C PRO A 426 12.86 20.05 9.87
N ILE A 427 13.11 19.41 11.00
CA ILE A 427 12.46 19.67 12.29
C ILE A 427 13.34 20.59 13.14
N GLN A 428 12.74 21.52 13.89
CA GLN A 428 13.49 22.37 14.82
C GLN A 428 13.42 21.78 16.23
N ILE A 429 14.57 21.62 16.87
CA ILE A 429 14.71 21.12 18.24
C ILE A 429 15.62 22.09 18.99
N LYS A 430 15.04 22.84 19.92
CA LYS A 430 15.75 23.89 20.67
C LYS A 430 16.37 23.30 21.94
N ASN A 431 17.65 23.60 22.17
CA ASN A 431 18.39 23.17 23.37
C ASN A 431 17.92 23.86 24.66
N ASN A 432 17.06 24.87 24.56
CA ASN A 432 16.34 25.49 25.67
C ASN A 432 14.93 25.82 25.20
N PRO A 433 14.04 24.84 25.20
CA PRO A 433 12.67 25.07 24.75
C PRO A 433 12.05 26.16 25.63
N SER A 434 11.34 27.09 24.99
CA SER A 434 10.41 28.01 25.65
C SER A 434 8.99 27.46 25.54
N PHE A 435 8.05 27.92 26.37
CA PHE A 435 6.64 27.51 26.26
C PHE A 435 6.04 27.70 24.86
N ASN A 436 6.64 28.57 24.03
CA ASN A 436 6.21 28.80 22.65
C ASN A 436 6.73 27.75 21.65
N ASP A 437 7.65 26.88 22.08
CA ASP A 437 8.33 25.86 21.26
C ASP A 437 7.68 24.48 21.37
N GLN A 438 6.61 24.37 22.15
CA GLN A 438 5.72 23.24 22.17
C GLN A 438 5.04 23.10 20.81
N SER A 439 5.37 22.04 20.07
CA SER A 439 4.69 21.73 18.82
C SER A 439 3.32 21.13 19.15
N LEU A 440 2.28 21.76 18.63
CA LEU A 440 0.90 21.29 18.77
C LEU A 440 0.36 21.07 17.36
N LEU A 441 0.02 19.82 17.05
CA LEU A 441 -0.58 19.42 15.79
C LEU A 441 -1.95 18.82 16.08
N LEU A 442 -2.95 19.28 15.34
CA LEU A 442 -4.32 18.82 15.45
C LEU A 442 -4.68 18.06 14.18
N PHE A 443 -5.04 16.79 14.31
CA PHE A 443 -5.35 15.92 13.18
C PHE A 443 -6.45 14.89 13.51
N PRO A 444 -7.18 14.39 12.51
CA PRO A 444 -7.18 14.90 11.14
C PRO A 444 -7.90 16.26 11.07
N THR A 445 -7.53 17.11 10.10
CA THR A 445 -8.19 18.41 9.89
C THR A 445 -9.46 18.29 9.04
N PHE A 446 -9.86 17.08 8.67
CA PHE A 446 -11.09 16.74 7.99
C PHE A 446 -11.70 15.55 8.72
N LEU A 447 -12.88 15.72 9.31
CA LEU A 447 -13.56 14.74 10.16
C LEU A 447 -14.83 14.26 9.48
N LYS A 448 -14.93 12.95 9.29
CA LYS A 448 -16.15 12.23 8.90
C LYS A 448 -16.88 11.74 10.14
N ASN A 449 -18.12 11.28 9.95
CA ASN A 449 -18.97 10.85 11.05
C ASN A 449 -18.38 9.62 11.76
N GLY A 450 -17.94 9.79 13.02
CA GLY A 450 -17.25 8.76 13.80
C GLY A 450 -15.76 9.03 14.02
N ASP A 451 -15.16 9.98 13.30
CA ASP A 451 -13.75 10.33 13.48
C ASP A 451 -13.51 11.02 14.83
N HIS A 452 -12.31 10.80 15.37
CA HIS A 452 -11.85 11.45 16.59
C HIS A 452 -10.72 12.43 16.28
N LEU A 453 -10.97 13.70 16.60
CA LEU A 453 -9.96 14.73 16.52
C LEU A 453 -8.87 14.46 17.58
N SER A 454 -7.61 14.54 17.22
CA SER A 454 -6.46 14.24 18.09
C SER A 454 -5.48 15.40 18.11
N LEU A 455 -4.91 15.67 19.29
CA LEU A 455 -3.89 16.67 19.52
C LEU A 455 -2.58 15.96 19.86
N LEU A 456 -1.60 16.03 18.96
CA LEU A 456 -0.21 15.73 19.28
C LEU A 456 0.42 16.97 19.91
N SER A 457 0.95 16.81 21.10
CA SER A 457 1.71 17.85 21.80
C SER A 457 3.11 17.36 22.10
N SER A 458 4.15 18.09 21.69
CA SER A 458 5.48 17.96 22.26
C SER A 458 5.60 18.94 23.43
N ASN A 459 5.48 18.44 24.67
CA ASN A 459 5.70 19.27 25.85
C ASN A 459 7.10 19.04 26.39
N PRO A 460 8.04 19.97 26.18
CA PRO A 460 9.36 19.86 26.79
C PRO A 460 9.38 20.30 28.25
N PHE A 461 8.22 20.67 28.82
CA PHE A 461 8.04 21.00 30.23
C PHE A 461 7.21 19.91 30.92
N GLY A 462 7.18 19.92 32.26
CA GLY A 462 6.27 19.06 33.05
C GLY A 462 4.79 19.28 32.68
N GLU A 463 3.88 18.52 33.31
CA GLU A 463 2.43 18.59 33.05
C GLU A 463 1.86 20.03 33.06
N ILE A 464 1.10 20.39 32.01
CA ILE A 464 0.46 21.71 31.88
C ILE A 464 -1.06 21.57 31.71
N ASP A 465 -1.84 22.12 32.64
CA ASP A 465 -3.30 22.20 32.52
C ASP A 465 -3.76 23.28 31.52
N GLY A 466 -4.87 23.00 30.84
CA GLY A 466 -5.46 23.87 29.83
C GLY A 466 -6.95 23.59 29.57
N THR A 467 -7.51 24.33 28.62
CA THR A 467 -8.89 24.17 28.12
C THR A 467 -8.91 24.33 26.60
N TYR A 468 -9.77 23.58 25.91
CA TYR A 468 -10.09 23.83 24.51
C TYR A 468 -11.56 24.22 24.34
N SER A 469 -11.82 25.10 23.37
CA SER A 469 -13.15 25.55 22.97
C SER A 469 -13.34 25.43 21.46
N ILE A 470 -14.52 25.05 21.01
CA ILE A 470 -14.82 24.87 19.58
C ILE A 470 -15.89 25.86 19.13
N TYR A 471 -15.71 26.41 17.93
CA TYR A 471 -16.58 27.39 17.32
C TYR A 471 -16.86 27.03 15.85
N ASP A 472 -18.04 27.36 15.35
CA ASP A 472 -18.32 27.33 13.90
C ASP A 472 -17.68 28.54 13.17
N ILE A 473 -17.77 28.58 11.83
CA ILE A 473 -17.22 29.71 11.04
C ILE A 473 -17.94 31.04 11.28
N GLN A 474 -19.19 31.03 11.75
CA GLN A 474 -19.93 32.24 12.13
C GLN A 474 -19.52 32.76 13.50
N GLY A 475 -18.69 32.00 14.24
CA GLY A 475 -18.18 32.33 15.56
C GLY A 475 -19.10 31.90 16.71
N ASN A 476 -20.13 31.11 16.44
CA ASN A 476 -20.97 30.54 17.50
C ASN A 476 -20.15 29.50 18.28
N HIS A 477 -20.29 29.52 19.61
CA HIS A 477 -19.59 28.61 20.51
C HIS A 477 -20.33 27.28 20.59
N MET A 478 -19.61 26.17 20.36
CA MET A 478 -20.17 24.81 20.33
C MET A 478 -19.89 24.05 21.62
N GLN A 479 -18.65 24.08 22.13
CA GLN A 479 -18.26 23.37 23.36
C GLN A 479 -16.97 23.93 23.98
N THR A 480 -16.74 23.58 25.25
CA THR A 480 -15.46 23.80 25.96
C THR A 480 -15.19 22.64 26.91
N LYS A 481 -13.94 22.12 26.96
CA LYS A 481 -13.49 21.10 27.91
C LYS A 481 -12.07 21.36 28.42
N ASP A 482 -11.73 20.76 29.56
CA ASP A 482 -10.40 20.79 30.14
C ASP A 482 -9.47 19.76 29.45
N ILE A 483 -8.16 20.01 29.46
CA ILE A 483 -7.12 19.13 28.89
C ILE A 483 -5.79 19.33 29.64
N THR A 484 -4.97 18.29 29.75
CA THR A 484 -3.66 18.35 30.42
C THR A 484 -2.57 17.90 29.45
N LEU A 485 -1.56 18.72 29.15
CA LEU A 485 -0.47 18.38 28.24
C LEU A 485 0.69 17.71 28.99
N GLU A 486 1.00 16.45 28.67
CA GLU A 486 2.02 15.62 29.36
C GLU A 486 3.45 15.86 28.83
N GLU A 487 4.46 15.69 29.68
CA GLU A 487 5.91 15.88 29.38
C GLU A 487 6.45 14.86 28.36
N GLY A 488 7.42 15.24 27.53
CA GLY A 488 8.14 14.36 26.61
C GLY A 488 7.42 14.06 25.28
N GLY A 489 6.11 14.36 25.22
CA GLY A 489 5.29 14.28 24.02
C GLY A 489 4.17 13.25 24.12
N SER A 490 2.94 13.65 23.79
CA SER A 490 1.74 12.80 23.93
C SER A 490 0.73 13.05 22.81
N ILE A 491 -0.02 12.04 22.43
CA ILE A 491 -1.22 12.17 21.58
C ILE A 491 -2.44 12.05 22.48
N GLN A 492 -3.32 13.04 22.44
CA GLN A 492 -4.56 13.06 23.22
C GLN A 492 -5.79 13.24 22.34
N THR A 493 -6.83 12.45 22.61
CA THR A 493 -8.10 12.54 21.90
C THR A 493 -8.92 13.74 22.38
N ILE A 494 -9.36 14.55 21.44
CA ILE A 494 -10.26 15.69 21.63
C ILE A 494 -11.70 15.19 21.50
N ASN A 495 -12.35 15.04 22.66
CA ASN A 495 -13.72 14.52 22.72
C ASN A 495 -14.72 15.56 22.24
N LEU A 496 -15.17 15.42 20.99
CA LEU A 496 -16.26 16.20 20.43
C LEU A 496 -17.60 15.62 20.89
N GLU A 497 -18.49 16.44 21.44
CA GLU A 497 -19.87 16.01 21.68
C GLU A 497 -20.59 15.97 20.33
N ASN A 498 -20.54 14.80 19.68
CA ASN A 498 -20.87 14.56 18.27
C ASN A 498 -22.32 14.93 17.85
N ASP A 499 -23.22 15.24 18.77
CA ASP A 499 -24.63 15.54 18.45
C ASP A 499 -24.91 17.02 18.08
N GLN A 500 -23.88 17.87 17.94
CA GLN A 500 -24.05 19.31 17.72
C GLN A 500 -23.29 19.89 16.53
N LEU A 501 -22.34 19.17 15.93
CA LEU A 501 -21.53 19.69 14.83
C LEU A 501 -22.15 19.27 13.49
N SER A 502 -22.73 20.22 12.77
CA SER A 502 -23.19 20.01 11.38
C SER A 502 -22.02 20.07 10.40
N SER A 503 -22.21 19.58 9.17
CA SER A 503 -21.25 19.75 8.08
C SER A 503 -20.76 21.20 7.95
N GLY A 504 -19.45 21.42 7.92
CA GLY A 504 -18.85 22.74 7.81
C GLY A 504 -17.47 22.87 8.44
N LEU A 505 -16.89 24.06 8.28
CA LEU A 505 -15.58 24.39 8.86
C LEU A 505 -15.72 24.86 10.32
N TYR A 506 -14.81 24.43 11.18
CA TYR A 506 -14.77 24.75 12.60
C TYR A 506 -13.40 25.26 13.04
N LEU A 507 -13.40 26.02 14.15
CA LEU A 507 -12.22 26.53 14.83
C LEU A 507 -12.12 25.92 16.22
N MET A 508 -11.00 25.27 16.53
CA MET A 508 -10.66 24.87 17.91
C MET A 508 -9.66 25.85 18.50
N LYS A 509 -10.00 26.49 19.62
CA LYS A 509 -9.12 27.35 20.39
C LYS A 509 -8.65 26.62 21.65
N LEU A 510 -7.35 26.38 21.76
CA LEU A 510 -6.71 25.78 22.93
C LEU A 510 -6.05 26.89 23.77
N ASN A 511 -6.38 26.97 25.05
CA ASN A 511 -5.70 27.80 26.04
C ASN A 511 -4.97 26.89 27.04
N TYR A 512 -3.67 27.07 27.23
CA TYR A 512 -2.87 26.22 28.13
C TYR A 512 -1.80 27.10 28.79
N GLY A 513 -1.67 27.02 30.11
CA GLY A 513 -0.90 28.02 30.86
C GLY A 513 -1.30 29.46 30.50
N SER A 514 -0.34 30.28 30.05
CA SER A 514 -0.59 31.64 29.54
C SER A 514 -0.77 31.75 28.02
N GLN A 515 -0.74 30.62 27.30
CA GLN A 515 -0.71 30.56 25.84
C GLN A 515 -2.09 30.29 25.24
N LYS A 516 -2.24 30.67 23.96
CA LYS A 516 -3.43 30.41 23.15
C LYS A 516 -3.04 29.96 21.75
N LYS A 517 -3.60 28.84 21.28
CA LYS A 517 -3.45 28.34 19.91
C LYS A 517 -4.82 28.15 19.27
N THR A 518 -4.92 28.35 17.96
CA THR A 518 -6.15 28.12 17.21
C THR A 518 -5.86 27.20 16.04
N PHE A 519 -6.70 26.19 15.88
CA PHE A 519 -6.66 25.21 14.80
C PHE A 519 -7.95 25.30 14.00
N LYS A 520 -7.89 24.79 12.76
CA LYS A 520 -9.03 24.70 11.85
C LYS A 520 -9.22 23.24 11.48
N PHE A 521 -10.47 22.80 11.45
CA PHE A 521 -10.81 21.47 10.95
C PHE A 521 -12.21 21.51 10.31
N PHE A 522 -12.45 20.68 9.31
CA PHE A 522 -13.73 20.54 8.63
C PHE A 522 -14.45 19.30 9.16
N VAL A 523 -15.77 19.38 9.27
CA VAL A 523 -16.65 18.23 9.56
C VAL A 523 -17.52 18.02 8.33
N GLU A 524 -17.59 16.79 7.82
CA GLU A 524 -18.39 16.45 6.63
C GLU A 524 -19.89 16.28 6.91
#